data_AF-A0A965PTY0-F1
#
_entry.id   AF-A0A965PTY0-F1
#
_cell.length_a   1.000
_cell.length_b   1.000
_cell.length_c   1.000
_cell.angle_alpha   90.00
_cell.angle_beta   90.00
_cell.angle_gamma   90.00
#
_symmetry.space_group_name_H-M   'P 1'
#
loop_
_entity.id
_entity.type
_entity.pdbx_description
1 polymer ?
#
loop_
_entity_poly.entity_id
_entity_poly.type
_entity_poly.pdbx_seq_one_letter_code
_entity_poly.pdbx_strand_id
1 'polypeptide(L)'
;MKINLEVTALDGGVSKCTAQFADFIAFEGEKNRSVANFQTELRLTDLAWLAWHAEKRTKKTAMKFEEWIETVESVEVGTDSAVIVPLENHQPTG
;
A
#
# COMPACT_ATOMS: atom_id res chain seq x y z
N MET A 1 -2.37 9.47 -8.77
CA MET A 1 -1.56 9.42 -7.54
C MET A 1 -1.28 7.97 -7.19
N LYS A 2 -0.07 7.68 -6.70
CA LYS A 2 0.32 6.37 -6.16
C LYS A 2 1.18 6.63 -4.91
N ILE A 3 1.03 5.78 -3.91
CA ILE A 3 1.83 5.81 -2.68
C ILE A 3 2.36 4.41 -2.46
N ASN A 4 3.68 4.28 -2.32
CA ASN A 4 4.30 3.04 -1.89
C ASN A 4 4.21 2.97 -0.36
N LEU A 5 3.78 1.83 0.14
CA LEU A 5 3.59 1.55 1.55
C LEU A 5 4.39 0.31 1.90
N GLU A 6 5.06 0.36 3.05
CA GLU A 6 5.77 -0.75 3.64
C GLU A 6 5.01 -1.17 4.90
N VAL A 7 4.66 -2.45 4.97
CA VAL A 7 3.91 -3.05 6.06
C VAL A 7 4.86 -4.00 6.78
N THR A 8 5.12 -3.72 8.05
CA THR A 8 5.86 -4.62 8.93
C THR A 8 4.85 -5.43 9.72
N ALA A 9 4.91 -6.74 9.60
CA ALA A 9 4.08 -7.68 10.34
C ALA A 9 4.72 -8.03 11.70
N LEU A 10 3.91 -8.43 12.67
CA LEU A 10 4.36 -8.81 14.02
C LEU A 10 5.27 -10.05 14.03
N ASP A 11 5.26 -10.85 12.97
CA ASP A 11 6.17 -11.97 12.77
C ASP A 11 7.56 -11.55 12.22
N GLY A 12 7.76 -10.24 12.02
CA GLY A 12 8.97 -9.65 11.43
C GLY A 12 8.97 -9.64 9.91
N GLY A 13 7.91 -10.11 9.25
CA GLY A 13 7.77 -10.05 7.80
C GLY A 13 7.55 -8.63 7.29
N VAL A 14 8.28 -8.23 6.24
CA VAL A 14 8.09 -6.92 5.59
C VAL A 14 7.45 -7.11 4.22
N SER A 15 6.29 -6.48 4.02
CA SER A 15 5.53 -6.50 2.77
C SER A 15 5.43 -5.12 2.15
N LYS A 16 5.86 -5.00 0.89
CA LYS A 16 5.69 -3.78 0.09
C LYS A 16 4.38 -3.83 -0.70
N CYS A 17 3.58 -2.79 -0.63
CA CYS A 17 2.37 -2.62 -1.41
C CYS A 17 2.28 -1.20 -2.00
N THR A 18 1.56 -1.06 -3.11
CA THR A 18 1.36 0.24 -3.77
C THR A 18 -0.11 0.57 -3.76
N ALA A 19 -0.48 1.56 -2.94
CA ALA A 19 -1.80 2.17 -2.98
C ALA A 19 -1.91 3.02 -4.26
N GLN A 20 -2.94 2.74 -5.05
CA GLN A 20 -3.20 3.39 -6.33
C GLN A 20 -4.59 4.00 -6.35
N PHE A 21 -4.93 4.68 -7.44
CA PHE A 21 -6.19 5.41 -7.61
C PHE A 21 -7.45 4.65 -7.13
N ALA A 22 -7.56 3.35 -7.45
CA ALA A 22 -8.68 2.51 -7.00
C ALA A 22 -8.81 2.43 -5.47
N ASP A 23 -7.69 2.39 -4.75
CA ASP A 23 -7.66 2.32 -3.29
C ASP A 23 -8.10 3.67 -2.67
N PHE A 24 -7.72 4.80 -3.29
CA PHE A 24 -8.17 6.12 -2.86
C PHE A 24 -9.66 6.34 -3.10
N ILE A 25 -10.22 5.92 -4.25
CA ILE A 25 -11.66 6.03 -4.51
C ILE A 25 -12.46 5.17 -3.53
N ALA A 26 -11.99 3.96 -3.23
CA ALA A 26 -12.63 3.11 -2.24
C ALA A 26 -12.58 3.75 -0.84
N PHE A 27 -11.46 4.40 -0.50
CA PHE A 27 -11.33 5.15 0.76
C PHE A 27 -12.30 6.34 0.84
N GLU A 28 -12.47 7.12 -0.23
CA GLU A 28 -13.42 8.25 -0.25
C GLU A 28 -14.86 7.78 0.00
N GLY A 29 -15.25 6.64 -0.58
CA GLY A 29 -16.55 6.02 -0.36
C GLY A 29 -16.76 5.54 1.08
N GLU A 30 -15.72 4.93 1.69
CA GLU A 30 -15.80 4.34 3.03
C GLU A 30 -15.76 5.40 4.15
N LYS A 31 -14.94 6.44 4.00
CA LYS A 31 -14.67 7.43 5.06
C LYS A 31 -15.38 8.76 4.87
N ASN A 32 -16.03 8.99 3.71
CA ASN A 32 -16.68 10.26 3.36
C ASN A 32 -15.75 11.49 3.54
N ARG A 33 -14.43 11.27 3.44
CA ARG A 33 -13.39 12.30 3.59
C ARG A 33 -12.68 12.43 2.26
N SER A 34 -12.57 13.67 1.77
CA SER A 34 -11.93 13.94 0.49
C SER A 34 -10.41 13.77 0.60
N VAL A 35 -9.81 13.14 -0.42
CA VAL A 35 -8.35 12.93 -0.51
C VAL A 35 -7.58 14.26 -0.55
N ALA A 36 -8.25 15.38 -0.84
CA ALA A 36 -7.65 16.71 -0.81
C ALA A 36 -7.04 17.10 0.56
N ASN A 37 -7.59 16.60 1.67
CA ASN A 37 -7.10 16.87 3.02
C ASN A 37 -6.07 15.83 3.53
N PHE A 38 -5.69 14.83 2.73
CA PHE A 38 -4.72 13.81 3.15
C PHE A 38 -3.33 14.38 3.43
N GLN A 39 -2.94 15.45 2.72
CA GLN A 39 -1.60 16.01 2.87
C GLN A 39 -1.39 16.68 4.24
N THR A 40 -2.46 17.07 4.93
CA THR A 40 -2.41 17.79 6.21
C THR A 40 -2.80 16.94 7.41
N GLU A 41 -3.62 15.89 7.24
CA GLU A 41 -4.14 15.06 8.34
C GLU A 41 -4.14 13.56 7.99
N LEU A 42 -2.99 13.04 7.57
CA LEU A 42 -2.81 11.61 7.34
C LEU A 42 -2.84 10.88 8.68
N ARG A 43 -3.94 10.18 8.99
CA ARG A 43 -4.05 9.35 10.21
C ARG A 43 -3.43 7.98 9.95
N LEU A 44 -2.88 7.37 11.01
CA LEU A 44 -2.39 5.98 10.99
C LEU A 44 -3.45 5.00 10.47
N THR A 45 -4.71 5.19 10.86
CA THR A 45 -5.83 4.36 10.37
C THR A 45 -6.03 4.49 8.86
N ASP A 46 -5.76 5.68 8.29
CA ASP A 46 -5.92 5.92 6.86
C ASP A 46 -4.80 5.21 6.07
N LEU A 47 -3.56 5.24 6.58
CA LEU A 47 -2.42 4.50 6.01
C LEU A 47 -2.64 2.98 6.07
N ALA A 48 -3.03 2.46 7.23
CA ALA A 48 -3.30 1.04 7.42
C ALA A 48 -4.41 0.55 6.48
N TRP A 49 -5.49 1.33 6.33
CA TRP A 49 -6.59 0.96 5.45
C TRP A 49 -6.16 0.93 3.98
N LEU A 50 -5.38 1.92 3.53
CA LEU A 50 -4.86 1.95 2.16
C LEU A 50 -3.91 0.78 1.88
N ALA A 51 -3.04 0.45 2.84
CA ALA A 51 -2.15 -0.71 2.74
C ALA A 51 -2.95 -2.02 2.62
N TRP A 52 -3.87 -2.26 3.55
CA TRP A 52 -4.74 -3.44 3.53
C TRP A 52 -5.56 -3.55 2.24
N HIS A 53 -6.16 -2.44 1.78
CA HIS A 53 -6.97 -2.46 0.57
C HIS A 53 -6.10 -2.78 -0.67
N ALA A 54 -4.89 -2.24 -0.75
CA ALA A 54 -3.93 -2.55 -1.81
C ALA A 54 -3.50 -4.03 -1.76
N GLU A 55 -3.22 -4.57 -0.58
CA GLU A 55 -2.88 -6.00 -0.40
C GLU A 55 -4.05 -6.92 -0.76
N LYS A 56 -5.27 -6.55 -0.38
CA LYS A 56 -6.48 -7.31 -0.72
C LYS A 56 -6.74 -7.29 -2.23
N ARG A 57 -6.60 -6.12 -2.87
CA ARG A 57 -6.73 -5.97 -4.33
C ARG A 57 -5.68 -6.77 -5.10
N THR A 58 -4.45 -6.84 -4.57
CA THR A 58 -3.35 -7.62 -5.15
C THR A 58 -3.35 -9.09 -4.72
N LYS A 59 -4.37 -9.52 -3.95
CA LYS A 59 -4.55 -10.88 -3.43
C LYS A 59 -3.42 -11.37 -2.52
N LYS A 60 -2.68 -10.45 -1.89
CA LYS A 60 -1.69 -10.76 -0.87
C LYS A 60 -2.34 -11.13 0.47
N THR A 61 -3.51 -10.57 0.75
CA THR A 61 -4.32 -10.92 1.92
C THR A 61 -5.77 -11.18 1.52
N ALA A 62 -6.41 -12.10 2.22
CA ALA A 62 -7.85 -12.34 2.18
C ALA A 62 -8.56 -11.94 3.49
N MET A 63 -7.79 -11.50 4.49
CA MET A 63 -8.28 -11.15 5.82
C MET A 63 -9.17 -9.90 5.77
N LYS A 64 -10.10 -9.79 6.72
CA LYS A 64 -10.79 -8.52 6.94
C LYS A 64 -9.84 -7.50 7.54
N PHE A 65 -10.16 -6.21 7.41
CA PHE A 65 -9.30 -5.13 7.88
C PHE A 65 -8.98 -5.27 9.38
N GLU A 66 -9.98 -5.58 10.20
CA GLU A 66 -9.84 -5.75 11.66
C GLU A 66 -8.91 -6.90 12.03
N GLU A 67 -8.97 -8.02 11.31
CA GLU A 67 -8.06 -9.16 11.52
C GLU A 67 -6.65 -8.84 11.02
N TRP A 68 -6.54 -8.10 9.93
CA TRP A 68 -5.25 -7.75 9.34
C TRP A 68 -4.44 -6.80 10.23
N ILE A 69 -5.07 -5.78 10.81
CA ILE A 69 -4.37 -4.82 11.69
C ILE A 69 -3.80 -5.47 12.96
N GLU A 70 -4.38 -6.58 13.42
CA GLU A 70 -3.85 -7.35 14.56
C GLU A 70 -2.57 -8.11 14.20
N THR A 71 -2.26 -8.28 12.92
CA THR A 71 -1.04 -8.93 12.44
C THR A 71 0.05 -7.93 12.06
N VAL A 72 -0.27 -6.64 12.05
CA VAL A 72 0.59 -5.56 11.55
C VAL A 72 1.19 -4.79 12.73
N GLU A 73 2.51 -4.68 12.71
CA GLU A 73 3.29 -3.90 13.66
C GLU A 73 3.29 -2.41 13.28
N SER A 74 3.62 -2.11 12.02
CA SER A 74 3.71 -0.74 11.51
C SER A 74 3.38 -0.65 10.02
N VAL A 75 2.92 0.54 9.62
CA VAL A 75 2.70 0.90 8.21
C VAL A 75 3.38 2.23 7.94
N GLU A 76 4.32 2.22 7.02
CA GLU A 76 5.14 3.38 6.68
C GLU A 76 5.03 3.72 5.20
N VAL A 77 5.20 5.00 4.86
CA VAL A 77 5.26 5.41 3.47
C VAL A 77 6.66 5.07 2.94
N GLY A 78 6.71 4.08 2.04
CA GLY A 78 7.94 3.66 1.40
C GLY A 78 8.51 4.80 0.58
N THR A 79 9.76 5.17 0.86
CA THR A 79 10.50 6.22 0.16
C THR A 79 11.00 5.81 -1.23
N ASP A 80 10.61 4.61 -1.70
CA ASP A 80 11.02 4.07 -3.00
C ASP A 80 10.38 4.87 -4.13
N SER A 81 11.07 5.93 -4.51
CA SER A 81 10.96 6.57 -5.81
C SER A 81 11.38 5.51 -6.82
N ALA A 82 10.40 4.89 -7.47
CA ALA A 82 10.56 3.84 -8.48
C ALA A 82 11.94 3.88 -9.15
N VAL A 83 12.85 3.02 -8.71
CA VAL A 83 14.04 2.70 -9.50
C VAL A 83 13.51 1.94 -10.70
N ILE A 84 13.28 2.67 -11.79
CA ILE A 84 13.06 2.10 -13.12
C ILE A 84 14.35 1.35 -13.42
N VAL A 85 14.38 0.04 -13.13
CA VAL A 85 15.46 -0.80 -13.64
C VAL A 85 15.32 -0.75 -15.17
N PRO A 86 16.36 -0.31 -15.91
CA PRO A 86 16.34 -0.42 -17.36
C PRO A 86 16.14 -1.89 -17.69
N LEU A 87 15.15 -2.19 -18.52
CA LEU A 87 14.89 -3.55 -18.99
C LEU A 87 16.12 -4.02 -19.78
N GLU A 88 17.05 -4.70 -19.12
CA GLU A 88 18.17 -5.37 -19.79
C GLU A 88 17.60 -6.55 -20.58
N ASN A 89 17.23 -6.26 -21.82
CA ASN A 89 16.77 -7.20 -22.81
C ASN A 89 17.98 -8.03 -23.25
N HIS A 90 18.21 -9.18 -22.61
CA HIS A 90 19.24 -10.12 -23.04
C HIS A 90 18.79 -10.78 -24.35
N GLN A 91 19.14 -10.16 -25.48
CA GLN A 91 19.00 -10.76 -26.79
C GLN A 91 20.05 -11.89 -26.93
N PRO A 92 19.66 -13.13 -27.27
CA PRO A 92 20.63 -14.18 -27.56
C PRO A 92 21.32 -13.86 -28.89
N THR A 93 22.60 -13.54 -28.86
CA THR A 93 23.45 -13.61 -30.06
C THR A 93 23.63 -15.08 -30.42
N GLY A 94 23.25 -15.39 -31.66
CA GLY A 94 23.20 -16.75 -32.22
C GLY A 94 24.53 -17.46 -32.38
#